data_AF-A0A6V7KU37-F1
#
_entry.id   AF-A0A6V7KU37-F1
#
_cell.length_a   1.000
_cell.length_b   1.000
_cell.length_c   1.000
_cell.angle_alpha   90.00
_cell.angle_beta   90.00
_cell.angle_gamma   90.00
#
_symmetry.space_group_name_H-M   'P 1'
#
loop_
_entity.id
_entity.type
_entity.pdbx_description
1 polymer ?
#
loop_
_entity_poly.entity_id
_entity_poly.type
_entity_poly.pdbx_seq_one_letter_code
_entity_poly.pdbx_strand_id
1 'polypeptide(L)'
;LLPRDYICREASNECDLPEVCSGDSGQCPADVYKKNGKPCADNQSHCFGGFCPDLDVQCAQVWGNEGEAADMQCFEQFNSKGSINGHCGTDSAGHYVKCHSG
;
A
#
# COMPACT_ATOMS: atom_id res chain seq x y z
N LEU A 1 -8.97 13.63 29.44
CA LEU A 1 -9.77 13.03 28.35
C LEU A 1 -9.71 13.99 27.18
N LEU A 2 -9.53 13.49 25.96
CA LEU A 2 -9.64 14.35 24.77
C LEU A 2 -11.13 14.69 24.55
N PRO A 3 -11.47 15.87 24.00
CA PRO A 3 -12.87 16.21 23.73
C PRO A 3 -13.53 15.23 22.76
N ARG A 4 -14.84 15.00 22.91
CA ARG A 4 -15.61 14.31 21.86
C ARG A 4 -15.54 15.11 20.57
N ASP A 5 -15.54 14.42 19.43
CA ASP A 5 -15.46 15.00 18.10
C ASP A 5 -14.13 15.70 17.77
N TYR A 6 -13.09 15.48 18.59
CA TYR A 6 -11.72 15.92 18.30
C TYR A 6 -11.02 14.94 17.35
N ILE A 7 -10.53 15.42 16.20
CA ILE A 7 -9.67 14.63 15.30
C ILE A 7 -8.31 14.48 15.97
N CYS A 8 -7.96 13.24 16.28
CA CYS A 8 -6.74 12.95 17.04
C CYS A 8 -5.68 12.21 16.20
N ARG A 9 -6.07 11.68 15.03
CA ARG A 9 -5.17 11.30 13.93
C ARG A 9 -5.81 11.73 12.62
N GLU A 10 -5.04 12.45 11.82
CA GLU A 10 -5.44 12.85 10.46
C GLU A 10 -5.28 11.67 9.50
N ALA A 11 -6.07 11.66 8.43
CA ALA A 11 -5.87 10.71 7.34
C ALA A 11 -4.51 10.99 6.65
N SER A 12 -3.68 9.95 6.54
CA SER A 12 -2.36 10.05 5.91
C SER A 12 -2.41 10.07 4.38
N ASN A 13 -3.46 9.50 3.81
CA ASN A 13 -3.66 9.38 2.37
C ASN A 13 -5.16 9.19 2.06
N GLU A 14 -5.51 9.13 0.77
CA GLU A 14 -6.91 9.01 0.35
C GLU A 14 -7.58 7.68 0.72
N CYS A 15 -6.84 6.63 1.07
CA CYS A 15 -7.37 5.34 1.52
C CYS A 15 -7.49 5.24 3.04
N ASP A 16 -7.00 6.24 3.76
CA ASP A 16 -7.01 6.33 5.21
C ASP A 16 -8.22 7.12 5.71
N LEU A 17 -8.70 6.85 6.93
CA LEU A 17 -9.78 7.61 7.57
C LEU A 17 -9.24 8.33 8.81
N PRO A 18 -9.69 9.55 9.12
CA PRO A 18 -9.29 10.21 10.35
C PRO A 18 -9.97 9.57 11.57
N GLU A 19 -9.26 9.53 12.69
CA GLU A 19 -9.77 9.03 13.96
C GLU A 19 -10.26 10.18 14.81
N VAL A 20 -11.47 10.00 15.31
CA VAL A 20 -12.18 10.99 16.10
C VAL A 20 -12.36 10.47 17.52
N CYS A 21 -11.97 11.26 18.51
CA CYS A 21 -12.14 10.91 19.90
C CYS A 21 -13.63 10.79 20.27
N SER A 22 -13.98 9.72 20.97
CA SER A 22 -15.33 9.55 21.51
C SER A 22 -15.58 10.42 22.75
N GLY A 23 -14.53 10.97 23.37
CA GLY A 23 -14.60 11.69 24.64
C GLY A 23 -14.67 10.80 25.88
N ASP A 24 -14.84 9.48 25.71
CA ASP A 24 -14.97 8.53 26.82
C ASP A 24 -13.61 8.02 27.32
N SER A 25 -12.54 8.24 26.54
CA SER A 25 -11.17 7.84 26.88
C SER A 25 -10.16 8.97 26.59
N GLY A 26 -8.94 8.84 27.10
CA GLY A 26 -7.82 9.74 26.80
C GLY A 26 -7.01 9.34 25.56
N GLN A 27 -7.34 8.22 24.93
CA GLN A 27 -6.64 7.65 23.78
C GLN A 27 -7.47 7.82 22.51
N CYS A 28 -6.78 7.94 21.37
CA CYS A 28 -7.42 7.77 20.07
C CYS A 28 -8.03 6.37 19.94
N PRO A 29 -9.15 6.23 19.20
CA PRO A 29 -9.60 4.91 18.77
C PRO A 29 -8.54 4.23 17.88
N ALA A 30 -8.72 2.93 17.64
CA ALA A 30 -7.86 2.18 16.74
C ALA A 30 -7.88 2.76 15.32
N ASP A 31 -6.74 2.66 14.64
CA ASP A 31 -6.58 3.08 13.25
C ASP A 31 -7.55 2.30 12.33
N VAL A 32 -8.35 3.04 11.58
CA VAL A 32 -9.32 2.52 10.62
C VAL A 32 -9.11 3.16 9.26
N TYR A 33 -9.38 2.39 8.21
CA TYR A 33 -9.17 2.83 6.84
C TYR A 33 -10.34 2.47 5.93
N LYS A 34 -10.37 3.07 4.74
CA LYS A 34 -11.37 2.77 3.73
C LYS A 34 -11.29 1.30 3.34
N LYS A 35 -12.46 0.70 3.11
CA LYS A 35 -12.57 -0.71 2.72
C LYS A 35 -11.68 -1.02 1.50
N ASN A 36 -11.00 -2.18 1.55
CA ASN A 36 -10.25 -2.69 0.42
C ASN A 36 -11.10 -2.72 -0.86
N GLY A 37 -10.50 -2.32 -2.00
CA GLY A 37 -11.18 -2.23 -3.29
C GLY A 37 -11.78 -0.86 -3.61
N LYS A 38 -11.81 0.09 -2.66
CA LYS A 38 -12.23 1.47 -2.97
C LYS A 38 -11.28 2.09 -4.01
N PRO A 39 -11.77 2.63 -5.14
CA PRO A 39 -10.91 3.28 -6.12
C PRO A 39 -10.11 4.42 -5.50
N CYS A 40 -8.88 4.58 -5.96
CA CYS A 40 -7.91 5.60 -5.54
C CYS A 40 -6.99 5.93 -6.73
N ALA A 41 -6.13 6.95 -6.61
CA ALA A 41 -5.26 7.47 -7.66
C ALA A 41 -6.04 7.76 -8.97
N ASP A 42 -7.10 8.57 -8.86
CA ASP A 42 -7.98 8.91 -9.99
C ASP A 42 -8.59 7.67 -10.70
N ASN A 43 -8.91 6.62 -9.94
CA ASN A 43 -9.42 5.32 -10.39
C ASN A 43 -8.39 4.43 -11.12
N GLN A 44 -7.09 4.72 -10.99
CA GLN A 44 -6.04 3.87 -11.56
C GLN A 44 -5.67 2.71 -10.63
N SER A 45 -6.02 2.81 -9.34
CA SER A 45 -5.73 1.77 -8.34
C SER A 45 -6.88 1.59 -7.36
N HIS A 46 -6.70 0.68 -6.41
CA HIS A 46 -7.67 0.37 -5.37
C HIS A 46 -7.02 0.27 -4.00
N CYS A 47 -7.64 0.91 -3.01
CA CYS A 47 -7.21 0.87 -1.62
C CYS A 47 -7.00 -0.57 -1.14
N PHE A 48 -5.87 -0.80 -0.47
CA PHE A 48 -5.59 -2.07 0.19
C PHE A 48 -4.83 -1.81 1.49
N GLY A 49 -5.42 -2.20 2.62
CA GLY A 49 -4.80 -2.06 3.94
C GLY A 49 -4.53 -0.61 4.36
N GLY A 50 -5.35 0.35 3.90
CA GLY A 50 -5.23 1.77 4.23
C GLY A 50 -4.26 2.58 3.36
N PHE A 51 -3.69 1.96 2.34
CA PHE A 51 -2.85 2.62 1.34
C PHE A 51 -3.49 2.53 -0.03
N CYS A 52 -3.26 3.54 -0.88
CA CYS A 52 -3.48 3.42 -2.31
C CYS A 52 -2.21 2.84 -2.94
N PRO A 53 -2.19 1.58 -3.40
CA PRO A 53 -1.00 0.99 -4.00
C PRO A 53 -0.67 1.71 -5.29
N ASP A 54 0.49 2.36 -5.31
CA ASP A 54 1.05 3.03 -6.47
C ASP A 54 2.53 2.63 -6.53
N LEU A 55 2.98 2.21 -7.71
CA LEU A 55 4.30 1.64 -7.86
C LEU A 55 5.40 2.70 -7.72
N ASP A 56 5.18 3.91 -8.21
CA ASP A 56 6.13 5.02 -8.06
C ASP A 56 6.25 5.42 -6.59
N VAL A 57 5.13 5.53 -5.89
CA VAL A 57 5.13 5.81 -4.44
C VAL A 57 5.87 4.72 -3.66
N GLN A 58 5.66 3.44 -4.02
CA GLN A 58 6.39 2.33 -3.41
C GLN A 58 7.89 2.43 -3.68
N CYS A 59 8.28 2.73 -4.91
CA CYS A 59 9.69 2.88 -5.30
C CYS A 59 10.33 4.05 -4.55
N ALA A 60 9.65 5.18 -4.46
CA ALA A 60 10.13 6.36 -3.74
C ALA A 60 10.29 6.11 -2.24
N GLN A 61 9.41 5.31 -1.63
CA GLN A 61 9.49 4.96 -0.22
C GLN A 61 10.71 4.08 0.10
N VAL A 62 11.10 3.20 -0.82
CA VAL A 62 12.23 2.27 -0.63
C VAL A 62 13.57 2.93 -0.98
N TRP A 63 13.62 3.71 -2.06
CA TRP A 63 14.87 4.24 -2.64
C TRP A 63 15.04 5.77 -2.47
N GLY A 64 14.07 6.46 -1.87
CA GLY A 64 14.05 7.92 -1.73
C GLY A 64 13.30 8.62 -2.86
N ASN A 65 13.15 9.94 -2.79
CA ASN A 65 12.28 10.71 -3.69
C ASN A 65 12.58 10.57 -5.20
N GLU A 66 13.76 10.08 -5.59
CA GLU A 66 14.12 9.81 -6.99
C GLU A 66 13.82 8.37 -7.43
N GLY A 67 13.30 7.54 -6.52
CA GLY A 67 12.85 6.19 -6.83
C GLY A 67 11.55 6.20 -7.62
N GLU A 68 11.59 5.64 -8.82
CA GLU A 68 10.47 5.57 -9.76
C GLU A 68 10.28 4.11 -10.22
N ALA A 69 9.07 3.75 -10.60
CA ALA A 69 8.78 2.47 -11.22
C ALA A 69 9.58 2.29 -12.51
N ALA A 70 10.01 1.05 -12.77
CA ALA A 70 10.57 0.69 -14.05
C ALA A 70 9.46 0.59 -15.13
N ASP A 71 9.86 0.57 -16.40
CA ASP A 71 8.95 0.29 -17.51
C ASP A 71 8.31 -1.11 -17.35
N MET A 72 7.05 -1.26 -17.77
CA MET A 72 6.31 -2.53 -17.71
C MET A 72 7.10 -3.69 -18.34
N GLN A 73 7.89 -3.45 -19.38
CA GLN A 73 8.74 -4.44 -20.03
C GLN A 73 9.75 -5.07 -19.06
N CYS A 74 10.24 -4.32 -18.07
CA CYS A 74 11.11 -4.87 -17.04
C CYS A 74 10.37 -5.94 -16.23
N PHE A 75 9.14 -5.66 -15.81
CA PHE A 75 8.33 -6.62 -15.06
C PHE A 75 8.02 -7.86 -15.89
N GLU A 76 7.60 -7.69 -17.15
CA GLU A 76 7.29 -8.80 -18.05
C GLU A 76 8.50 -9.70 -18.33
N GLN A 77 9.66 -9.11 -18.60
CA GLN A 77 10.86 -9.86 -18.97
C GLN A 77 11.58 -10.50 -17.79
N PHE A 78 11.61 -9.85 -16.62
CA PHE A 78 12.36 -10.36 -15.47
C PHE A 78 11.51 -11.21 -14.55
N ASN A 79 10.26 -10.86 -14.28
CA ASN A 79 9.43 -11.62 -13.34
C ASN A 79 9.00 -12.99 -13.88
N SER A 80 8.88 -13.13 -15.21
CA SER A 80 8.62 -14.42 -15.88
C SER A 80 9.81 -15.40 -15.81
N LYS A 81 11.01 -14.92 -15.47
CA LYS A 81 12.20 -15.78 -15.34
C LYS A 81 12.19 -16.58 -14.03
N GLY A 82 11.57 -16.07 -12.96
CA GLY A 82 11.57 -16.73 -11.65
C GLY A 82 12.99 -16.84 -11.11
N SER A 83 13.64 -15.69 -10.94
CA SER A 83 15.03 -15.56 -10.51
C SER A 83 15.16 -14.51 -9.43
N ILE A 84 16.34 -14.37 -8.84
CA ILE A 84 16.61 -13.35 -7.81
C ILE A 84 16.30 -11.91 -8.28
N ASN A 85 16.37 -11.64 -9.59
CA ASN A 85 16.11 -10.31 -10.16
C ASN A 85 14.65 -10.13 -10.62
N GLY A 86 13.76 -11.10 -10.37
CA GLY A 86 12.35 -11.01 -10.76
C GLY A 86 11.61 -12.33 -10.54
N HIS A 87 10.59 -12.30 -9.68
CA HIS A 87 9.82 -13.48 -9.28
C HIS A 87 8.45 -13.10 -8.66
N CYS A 88 7.52 -14.06 -8.63
CA CYS A 88 6.21 -13.95 -7.95
C CYS A 88 6.22 -14.47 -6.51
N GLY A 89 7.40 -14.50 -5.89
CA GLY A 89 7.62 -14.97 -4.52
C GLY A 89 8.46 -16.23 -4.50
N THR A 90 8.48 -16.89 -3.34
CA THR A 90 9.17 -18.15 -3.13
C THR A 90 8.18 -19.25 -2.75
N ASP A 91 8.42 -20.47 -3.21
CA ASP A 91 7.66 -21.63 -2.78
C ASP A 91 8.08 -22.07 -1.36
N SER A 92 7.43 -23.12 -0.83
CA SER A 92 7.76 -23.65 0.50
C SER A 92 9.16 -24.25 0.62
N ALA A 93 9.82 -24.54 -0.50
CA ALA A 93 11.19 -25.02 -0.57
C ALA A 93 12.21 -23.88 -0.78
N GLY A 94 11.73 -22.63 -0.91
CA GLY A 94 12.56 -21.44 -1.11
C GLY A 94 12.93 -21.16 -2.57
N HIS A 95 12.37 -21.88 -3.55
CA HIS A 95 12.65 -21.60 -4.96
C HIS A 95 11.83 -20.40 -5.45
N TYR A 96 12.46 -19.58 -6.29
CA TYR A 96 11.79 -18.45 -6.93
C TYR A 96 10.72 -18.91 -7.91
N VAL A 97 9.50 -18.40 -7.72
CA VAL A 97 8.33 -18.73 -8.54
C VAL A 97 8.28 -17.78 -9.74
N LYS A 98 8.10 -18.32 -10.94
CA LYS A 98 7.88 -17.51 -12.15
C LYS A 98 6.50 -16.84 -12.10
N CYS A 99 6.44 -15.57 -12.44
CA CYS A 99 5.16 -14.92 -12.68
C CYS A 99 4.51 -15.43 -13.97
N HIS A 100 3.19 -15.64 -13.93
CA HIS A 100 2.39 -15.87 -15.13
C HIS A 100 1.97 -14.52 -15.73
N SER A 101 2.01 -14.44 -17.05
CA SER A 101 1.33 -13.37 -17.81
C SER A 101 -0.18 -13.51 -17.61
N GLY A 102 -0.84 -12.41 -17.23
CA GLY A 102 -2.31 -12.33 -17.16
C GLY A 102 -2.96 -12.22 -18.53
#